data_AF-A0A9C7BBL3-F1
#
_entry.id   AF-A0A9C7BBL3-F1
#
_cell.length_a   1.000
_cell.length_b   1.000
_cell.length_c   1.000
_cell.angle_alpha   90.00
_cell.angle_beta   90.00
_cell.angle_gamma   90.00
#
_symmetry.space_group_name_H-M   'P 1'
#
loop_
_entity.id
_entity.type
_entity.pdbx_description
1 polymer ?
#
loop_
_entity_poly.entity_id
_entity_poly.type
_entity_poly.pdbx_seq_one_letter_code
_entity_poly.pdbx_strand_id
1 'polypeptide(L)' 'MDKNRALPIARAVENHFHVLLANAIGSHISLISLGNSLIVDPEGALVALGNEASEAILTCDLP' A
#
# COMPACT_ATOMS: atom_id res chain seq x y z
N MET A 1 2.40 13.24 6.49
CA MET A 1 2.20 11.87 5.97
C MET A 1 2.19 11.93 4.46
N ASP A 2 2.82 10.94 3.83
CA ASP A 2 2.79 10.80 2.37
C ASP A 2 1.35 10.52 1.89
N LYS A 3 0.90 11.21 0.83
CA LYS A 3 -0.48 11.13 0.33
C LYS A 3 -0.87 9.70 -0.04
N ASN A 4 0.09 8.94 -0.58
CA ASN A 4 -0.11 7.56 -1.02
C ASN A 4 -0.41 6.59 0.14
N ARG A 5 -0.08 6.97 1.38
CA ARG A 5 -0.36 6.16 2.58
C ARG A 5 -1.61 6.63 3.32
N ALA A 6 -1.88 7.93 3.32
CA ALA A 6 -2.98 8.50 4.10
C ALA A 6 -4.36 7.98 3.67
N LEU A 7 -4.61 7.90 2.35
CA LEU A 7 -5.92 7.47 1.85
C LEU A 7 -6.22 5.98 2.12
N PRO A 8 -5.31 5.02 1.85
CA PRO A 8 -5.53 3.63 2.23
C PRO A 8 -5.80 3.43 3.73
N ILE A 9 -5.04 4.11 4.60
CA ILE A 9 -5.23 4.03 6.05
C ILE A 9 -6.61 4.57 6.44
N ALA A 10 -6.98 5.75 5.91
CA ALA A 10 -8.29 6.33 6.18
C ALA A 10 -9.43 5.38 5.74
N ARG A 11 -9.32 4.78 4.55
CA ARG A 11 -10.33 3.83 4.05
C ARG A 11 -10.45 2.58 4.92
N ALA A 12 -9.32 2.07 5.41
CA ALA A 12 -9.33 0.89 6.28
C ALA A 12 -10.08 1.18 7.59
N VAL A 13 -9.77 2.31 8.24
CA VAL A 13 -10.38 2.72 9.51
C VAL A 13 -11.85 3.12 9.35
N GLU A 14 -12.18 3.93 8.33
CA GLU A 14 -13.54 4.44 8.11
C GLU A 14 -14.57 3.33 7.84
N ASN A 15 -14.13 2.22 7.26
CA ASN A 15 -15.02 1.18 6.77
C ASN A 15 -14.81 -0.17 7.46
N HIS A 16 -13.88 -0.25 8.41
CA HIS A 16 -13.55 -1.47 9.15
C HIS A 16 -13.22 -2.67 8.24
N PHE A 17 -12.37 -2.47 7.22
CA PHE A 17 -11.91 -3.55 6.34
C PHE A 17 -10.42 -3.47 6.00
N HIS A 18 -9.85 -4.60 5.57
CA HIS A 18 -8.48 -4.66 5.09
C HIS A 18 -8.32 -3.97 3.73
N VAL A 19 -7.35 -3.08 3.61
CA VAL A 19 -7.01 -2.42 2.34
C VAL A 19 -5.72 -2.99 1.79
N LEU A 20 -5.78 -3.55 0.59
CA LEU A 20 -4.62 -4.02 -0.16
C LEU A 20 -4.41 -3.08 -1.37
N LEU A 21 -3.33 -2.30 -1.34
CA LEU A 21 -2.93 -1.41 -2.42
C LEU A 21 -1.69 -1.98 -3.13
N ALA A 22 -1.79 -2.14 -4.45
CA ALA A 22 -0.67 -2.53 -5.31
C ALA A 22 -0.31 -1.39 -6.28
N ASN A 23 0.96 -0.98 -6.25
CA ASN A 23 1.51 0.06 -7.09
C ASN A 23 2.67 -0.48 -7.94
N ALA A 24 2.85 0.11 -9.13
CA ALA A 24 3.99 -0.18 -9.98
C ALA A 24 5.29 0.41 -9.40
N ILE A 25 6.42 -0.23 -9.72
CA ILE A 25 7.77 0.28 -9.51
C ILE A 25 8.48 0.37 -10.87
N GLY A 26 9.27 1.43 -11.05
CA GLY A 26 10.10 1.61 -12.23
C GLY A 26 9.58 2.72 -13.15
N SER A 27 10.20 2.80 -14.33
CA SER A 27 9.99 3.91 -15.27
C SER A 27 9.33 3.43 -16.55
N HIS A 28 8.25 4.12 -16.96
CA HIS A 28 7.56 3.84 -18.21
C HIS A 28 7.07 5.15 -18.84
N ILE A 29 7.40 5.39 -20.12
CA ILE A 29 7.03 6.60 -20.88
C ILE A 29 7.31 7.88 -20.08
N SER A 30 8.55 8.06 -19.60
CA SER A 30 9.00 9.22 -18.82
C SER A 30 8.27 9.46 -17.49
N LEU A 31 7.43 8.53 -17.02
CA LEU A 31 6.84 8.54 -15.69
C LEU A 31 7.61 7.57 -14.80
N ILE A 32 7.92 8.01 -13.57
CA ILE A 32 8.56 7.19 -12.55
C ILE A 32 7.50 6.78 -11.53
N SER A 33 7.33 5.47 -11.34
CA SER A 33 6.48 4.88 -10.32
C SER A 33 7.35 4.45 -9.13
N LEU A 34 6.98 4.92 -7.93
CA LEU A 34 7.74 4.74 -6.69
C LEU A 34 7.15 3.66 -5.78
N GLY A 35 6.36 2.72 -6.31
CA GLY A 35 5.82 1.62 -5.52
C GLY A 35 5.01 2.09 -4.33
N ASN A 36 5.45 1.72 -3.11
CA ASN A 36 4.69 1.87 -1.88
C ASN A 36 3.35 1.08 -1.88
N SER A 37 3.34 -0.10 -2.51
CA SER A 37 2.28 -1.09 -2.26
C SER A 37 2.19 -1.34 -0.75
N LEU A 38 1.01 -1.58 -0.21
CA LEU A 38 0.81 -1.75 1.22
C LEU A 38 -0.45 -2.54 1.55
N ILE A 39 -0.44 -3.14 2.73
CA ILE A 39 -1.59 -3.81 3.33
C ILE A 39 -1.88 -3.11 4.65
N VAL A 40 -3.12 -2.66 4.84
CA VAL A 40 -3.61 -2.04 6.08
C VAL A 40 -4.70 -2.91 6.69
N ASP A 41 -4.67 -3.08 8.00
CA ASP A 41 -5.76 -3.70 8.76
C ASP A 41 -6.90 -2.69 9.06
N PRO A 42 -8.07 -3.15 9.53
CA PRO A 42 -9.22 -2.30 9.89
C PRO A 42 -8.92 -1.24 10.97
N GLU A 43 -7.88 -1.42 11.78
CA GLU A 43 -7.45 -0.49 12.82
C GLU A 43 -6.48 0.58 12.30
N GLY A 44 -6.08 0.49 11.03
CA GLY A 44 -5.19 1.44 10.37
C GLY A 44 -3.71 1.09 10.51
N ALA A 45 -3.36 -0.09 11.03
CA ALA A 45 -1.97 -0.54 11.13
C ALA A 45 -1.48 -1.06 9.77
N LEU A 46 -0.23 -0.73 9.44
CA LEU A 46 0.44 -1.25 8.25
C LEU A 46 0.93 -2.68 8.51
N VAL A 47 0.21 -3.67 7.99
CA VAL A 47 0.56 -5.10 8.09
C VAL A 47 1.75 -5.42 7.17
N ALA A 48 1.79 -4.82 5.99
CA ALA A 48 2.90 -4.96 5.06
C ALA A 48 3.12 -3.66 4.27
N LEU A 49 4.37 -3.38 3.92
CA LEU A 49 4.76 -2.18 3.16
C LEU A 49 5.89 -2.51 2.19
N GLY A 50 5.63 -2.25 0.91
CA GLY A 50 6.63 -2.27 -0.14
C GLY A 50 7.48 -1.00 -0.14
N ASN A 51 8.68 -1.09 -0.70
CA ASN A 51 9.58 0.06 -0.86
C ASN A 51 9.36 0.76 -2.20
N GLU A 52 10.28 1.67 -2.54
CA GLU A 52 10.24 2.47 -3.78
C GLU A 52 11.18 1.97 -4.87
N ALA A 53 11.92 0.89 -4.60
CA ALA A 53 13.10 0.51 -5.36
C ALA A 53 13.05 -0.89 -5.98
N SER A 54 12.24 -1.80 -5.44
CA SER A 54 12.22 -3.21 -5.85
C SER A 54 10.82 -3.78 -5.95
N GLU A 55 10.56 -4.53 -7.01
CA GLU A 55 9.38 -5.38 -7.11
C GLU A 55 9.33 -6.37 -5.94
N ALA A 56 8.14 -6.56 -5.38
CA ALA A 56 7.93 -7.41 -4.22
C ALA A 56 6.52 -8.00 -4.22
N ILE A 57 6.39 -9.18 -3.60
CA ILE A 57 5.10 -9.77 -3.25
C ILE A 57 4.84 -9.46 -1.79
N LEU A 58 3.73 -8.78 -1.50
CA LEU A 58 3.25 -8.57 -0.13
C LEU A 58 2.12 -9.57 0.14
N THR A 59 2.15 -10.19 1.30
CA THR A 59 1.17 -11.21 1.70
C THR A 59 0.69 -10.95 3.12
N CYS A 60 -0.57 -11.28 3.40
CA CYS A 60 -1.12 -11.34 4.74
C CYS A 60 -2.14 -12.48 4.82
N ASP A 61 -2.30 -13.04 6.01
CA ASP A 61 -3.40 -13.95 6.31
C ASP A 61 -4.58 -13.14 6.86
N LEU A 62 -5.77 -13.39 6.33
CA LEU A 62 -7.00 -12.75 6.79
C LEU A 62 -7.80 -13.73 7.67
N PRO A 63 -8.54 -13.23 8.69
CA PRO A 63 -9.42 -14.07 9.51
C PRO A 63 -10.55 -14.75 8.72
#